data_AF-A0A355X5I8-F1
#
_entry.id   AF-A0A355X5I8-F1
#
_cell.length_a   1.000
_cell.length_b   1.000
_cell.length_c   1.000
_cell.angle_alpha   90.00
_cell.angle_beta   90.00
_cell.angle_gamma   90.00
#
_symmetry.space_group_name_H-M   'P 1'
#
loop_
_entity.id
_entity.type
_entity.pdbx_description
1 polymer ?
#
loop_
_entity_poly.entity_id
_entity_poly.type
_entity_poly.pdbx_seq_one_letter_code
_entity_poly.pdbx_strand_id
1 'polypeptide(L)'
;KNSQGKITQSFCMLDSGSYVDGDIFGALWKYDCVHENQVEWYENQIKSFTQQNNGSIPSSLMFFHIPPIEMRTAYHEYKDNGFNDTEDVKYLYGKAGEKGATIYTSEYNYGLFDKVKELGSTKAIFMGHDHLNNFSLIYQGVQLSYGYSIDYLAYSGISKYGTQRGCNIITCKNDGTFDTSLENYYQDKYQTQNTKEDVTMDNYYTDEQIQKADEKYQEERAKK
;
A
#
# COMPACT_ATOMS: atom_id res chain seq x y z
N LYS A 1 -8.07 2.16 -23.13
CA LYS A 1 -8.28 3.28 -24.08
C LYS A 1 -9.78 3.54 -24.21
N ASN A 2 -10.23 4.78 -24.39
CA ASN A 2 -11.64 5.07 -24.66
C ASN A 2 -12.01 4.81 -26.14
N SER A 3 -13.26 5.09 -26.53
CA SER A 3 -13.75 4.93 -27.91
C SER A 3 -13.04 5.80 -28.95
N GLN A 4 -12.31 6.83 -28.53
CA GLN A 4 -11.49 7.69 -29.39
C GLN A 4 -10.02 7.23 -29.47
N GLY A 5 -9.68 6.09 -28.85
CA GLY A 5 -8.32 5.56 -28.83
C GLY A 5 -7.38 6.24 -27.81
N LYS A 6 -7.87 7.19 -27.00
CA LYS A 6 -7.10 7.87 -25.95
C LYS A 6 -6.83 6.92 -24.80
N ILE A 7 -5.60 6.90 -24.29
CA ILE A 7 -5.23 6.18 -23.06
C ILE A 7 -5.83 6.95 -21.89
N THR A 8 -6.81 6.38 -21.21
CA THR A 8 -7.48 7.01 -20.06
C THR A 8 -6.95 6.49 -18.74
N GLN A 9 -6.59 5.21 -18.69
CA GLN A 9 -6.03 4.53 -17.54
C GLN A 9 -4.88 3.63 -17.99
N SER A 10 -3.82 3.59 -17.19
CA SER A 10 -2.75 2.58 -17.28
C SER A 10 -2.51 1.94 -15.92
N PHE A 11 -1.94 0.74 -15.93
CA PHE A 11 -1.52 0.02 -14.72
C PHE A 11 -0.01 -0.18 -14.77
N CYS A 12 0.68 0.30 -13.73
CA CYS A 12 2.12 0.21 -13.57
C CYS A 12 2.41 -0.84 -12.52
N MET A 13 3.09 -1.91 -12.89
CA MET A 13 3.51 -2.97 -11.96
C MET A 13 5.03 -2.89 -11.82
N LEU A 14 5.50 -2.63 -10.61
CA LEU A 14 6.92 -2.50 -10.28
C LEU A 14 7.33 -3.60 -9.31
N ASP A 15 8.62 -3.92 -9.30
CA ASP A 15 9.23 -4.85 -8.36
C ASP A 15 9.95 -4.06 -7.27
N SER A 16 9.42 -4.11 -6.04
CA SER A 16 10.04 -3.47 -4.88
C SER A 16 11.15 -4.33 -4.26
N GLY A 17 11.50 -5.46 -4.88
CA GLY A 17 12.48 -6.42 -4.37
C GLY A 17 11.96 -7.21 -3.18
N SER A 18 12.90 -7.70 -2.36
CA SER A 18 12.61 -8.44 -1.13
C SER A 18 13.42 -7.89 0.04
N TYR A 19 14.62 -8.43 0.26
CA TYR A 19 15.58 -7.96 1.24
C TYR A 19 16.79 -7.38 0.54
N VAL A 20 17.46 -6.43 1.21
CA VAL A 20 18.69 -5.82 0.71
C VAL A 20 19.86 -6.81 0.80
N ASP A 21 20.90 -6.57 0.01
CA ASP A 21 22.13 -7.35 0.04
C ASP A 21 22.71 -7.44 1.47
N GLY A 22 23.05 -8.66 1.89
CA GLY A 22 23.54 -8.94 3.24
C GLY A 22 22.46 -9.31 4.26
N ASP A 23 21.18 -9.30 3.89
CA ASP A 23 20.07 -9.82 4.70
C ASP A 23 19.21 -10.84 3.92
N ILE A 24 19.87 -11.75 3.19
CA ILE A 24 19.24 -12.68 2.23
C ILE A 24 18.15 -13.57 2.88
N PHE A 25 18.20 -13.79 4.19
CA PHE A 25 17.20 -14.56 4.95
C PHE A 25 16.20 -13.70 5.72
N GLY A 26 16.23 -12.37 5.57
CA GLY A 26 15.34 -11.44 6.27
C GLY A 26 15.51 -11.40 7.79
N ALA A 27 16.66 -11.85 8.29
CA ALA A 27 16.92 -11.91 9.73
C ALA A 27 17.06 -10.51 10.36
N LEU A 28 17.46 -9.51 9.55
CA LEU A 28 17.61 -8.12 9.96
C LEU A 28 16.44 -7.23 9.53
N TRP A 29 15.45 -7.79 8.81
CA TRP A 29 14.24 -7.09 8.37
C TRP A 29 14.57 -5.85 7.52
N LYS A 30 15.64 -5.94 6.73
CA LYS A 30 16.08 -4.85 5.86
C LYS A 30 15.49 -5.02 4.47
N TYR A 31 14.38 -4.33 4.22
CA TYR A 31 13.64 -4.43 2.97
C TYR A 31 14.26 -3.61 1.85
N ASP A 32 14.19 -4.14 0.65
CA ASP A 32 14.55 -3.41 -0.58
C ASP A 32 13.39 -2.50 -1.03
N CYS A 33 13.61 -1.71 -2.09
CA CYS A 33 12.58 -0.87 -2.68
C CYS A 33 12.69 -0.81 -4.20
N VAL A 34 11.86 0.01 -4.84
CA VAL A 34 11.95 0.29 -6.28
C VAL A 34 13.19 1.15 -6.56
N HIS A 35 14.03 0.71 -7.50
CA HIS A 35 15.30 1.36 -7.85
C HIS A 35 15.17 2.33 -9.04
N GLU A 36 16.21 3.14 -9.24
CA GLU A 36 16.27 4.21 -10.24
C GLU A 36 15.92 3.75 -11.67
N ASN A 37 16.35 2.57 -12.09
CA ASN A 37 16.05 2.03 -13.42
C ASN A 37 14.54 1.80 -13.64
N GLN A 38 13.81 1.38 -12.60
CA GLN A 38 12.36 1.21 -12.66
C GLN A 38 11.64 2.56 -12.61
N VAL A 39 12.19 3.54 -11.87
CA VAL A 39 11.69 4.93 -11.87
C VAL A 39 11.84 5.55 -13.27
N GLU A 40 13.01 5.38 -13.89
CA GLU A 40 13.28 5.85 -15.26
C GLU A 40 12.36 5.14 -16.27
N TRP A 41 12.19 3.82 -16.15
CA TRP A 41 11.25 3.08 -17.00
C TRP A 41 9.83 3.61 -16.87
N TYR A 42 9.33 3.82 -15.64
CA TYR A 42 8.01 4.38 -15.37
C TYR A 42 7.84 5.77 -16.00
N GLU A 43 8.82 6.65 -15.81
CA GLU A 43 8.83 7.99 -16.41
C GLU A 43 8.73 7.93 -17.94
N ASN A 44 9.52 7.06 -18.57
CA ASN A 44 9.51 6.87 -20.01
C ASN A 44 8.17 6.34 -20.54
N GLN A 45 7.51 5.44 -19.80
CA GLN A 45 6.17 4.95 -20.18
C GLN A 45 5.12 6.07 -20.11
N ILE A 46 5.09 6.84 -19.03
CA ILE A 46 4.12 7.94 -18.88
C ILE A 46 4.34 9.03 -19.94
N LYS A 47 5.60 9.40 -20.23
CA LYS A 47 5.91 10.35 -21.31
C LYS A 47 5.45 9.82 -22.67
N SER A 48 5.70 8.54 -22.97
CA SER A 48 5.23 7.90 -24.20
C SER A 48 3.70 7.91 -24.32
N PHE A 49 2.97 7.57 -23.24
CA PHE A 49 1.51 7.60 -23.25
C PHE A 49 0.96 9.02 -23.39
N THR A 50 1.61 10.00 -22.76
CA THR A 50 1.27 11.42 -22.89
C THR A 50 1.44 11.89 -24.33
N GLN A 51 2.52 11.48 -25.01
CA GLN A 51 2.73 11.77 -26.43
C GLN A 51 1.64 11.13 -27.30
N GLN A 52 1.30 9.85 -27.06
CA GLN A 52 0.21 9.16 -27.77
C GLN A 52 -1.15 9.82 -27.56
N ASN A 53 -1.33 10.52 -26.43
CA ASN A 53 -2.52 11.28 -26.08
C ASN A 53 -2.46 12.76 -26.51
N ASN A 54 -1.59 13.12 -27.45
CA ASN A 54 -1.41 14.49 -27.94
C ASN A 54 -1.14 15.50 -26.80
N GLY A 55 -0.30 15.11 -25.84
CA GLY A 55 0.08 15.94 -24.69
C GLY A 55 -0.80 15.80 -23.46
N SER A 56 -1.91 15.06 -23.51
CA SER A 56 -2.74 14.82 -22.34
C SER A 56 -2.22 13.66 -21.50
N ILE A 57 -1.86 13.95 -20.25
CA ILE A 57 -1.39 12.95 -19.29
C ILE A 57 -2.53 11.96 -18.97
N PRO A 58 -2.35 10.65 -19.16
CA PRO A 58 -3.33 9.64 -18.74
C PRO A 58 -3.31 9.44 -17.21
N SER A 59 -4.38 8.92 -16.62
CA SER A 59 -4.31 8.39 -15.26
C SER A 59 -3.53 7.08 -15.22
N SER A 60 -2.82 6.83 -14.12
CA SER A 60 -2.22 5.53 -13.81
C SER A 60 -2.55 5.06 -12.39
N LEU A 61 -2.61 3.75 -12.20
CA LEU A 61 -2.53 3.12 -10.88
C LEU A 61 -1.24 2.31 -10.82
N MET A 62 -0.59 2.32 -9.67
CA MET A 62 0.71 1.67 -9.46
C MET A 62 0.59 0.55 -8.43
N PHE A 63 1.32 -0.55 -8.64
CA PHE A 63 1.26 -1.75 -7.81
C PHE A 63 2.69 -2.26 -7.57
N PHE A 64 3.03 -2.49 -6.30
CA PHE A 64 4.26 -3.18 -5.88
C PHE A 64 4.11 -3.70 -4.45
N HIS A 65 5.03 -4.55 -3.98
CA HIS A 65 4.79 -5.32 -2.76
C HIS A 65 5.11 -4.56 -1.47
N ILE A 66 6.34 -4.07 -1.30
CA ILE A 66 6.84 -3.39 -0.10
C ILE A 66 6.41 -1.92 -0.14
N PRO A 67 5.78 -1.37 0.92
CA PRO A 67 5.28 0.00 0.92
C PRO A 67 6.41 1.03 0.71
N PRO A 68 6.15 2.13 0.00
CA PRO A 68 7.12 3.22 -0.12
C PRO A 68 7.25 3.95 1.23
N ILE A 69 8.37 4.63 1.46
CA ILE A 69 8.63 5.36 2.71
C ILE A 69 7.55 6.40 3.00
N GLU A 70 6.96 6.97 1.96
CA GLU A 70 5.89 7.95 2.03
C GLU A 70 4.62 7.40 2.67
N MET A 71 4.37 6.09 2.61
CA MET A 71 3.26 5.48 3.36
C MET A 71 3.52 5.53 4.88
N ARG A 72 4.76 5.31 5.30
CA ARG A 72 5.16 5.41 6.72
C ARG A 72 5.05 6.86 7.19
N THR A 73 5.55 7.81 6.39
CA THR A 73 5.43 9.24 6.66
C THR A 73 3.97 9.67 6.81
N ALA A 74 3.12 9.31 5.84
CA ALA A 74 1.70 9.67 5.87
C ALA A 74 0.96 9.08 7.08
N TYR A 75 1.24 7.82 7.43
CA TYR A 75 0.63 7.17 8.59
C TYR A 75 1.02 7.86 9.90
N HIS A 76 2.31 8.16 10.10
CA HIS A 76 2.76 8.84 11.31
C HIS A 76 2.24 10.26 11.39
N GLU A 77 2.19 11.02 10.30
CA GLU A 77 1.58 12.35 10.30
C GLU A 77 0.11 12.30 10.71
N TYR A 78 -0.68 11.38 10.14
CA TYR A 78 -2.07 11.18 10.51
C TYR A 78 -2.24 10.77 11.98
N LYS A 79 -1.42 9.82 12.45
CA LYS A 79 -1.45 9.31 13.82
C LYS A 79 -1.06 10.39 14.83
N ASP A 80 0.04 11.10 14.59
CA ASP A 80 0.58 12.11 15.50
C ASP A 80 -0.34 13.34 15.59
N ASN A 81 -1.15 13.58 14.55
CA ASN A 81 -2.28 14.51 14.57
C ASN A 81 -3.55 13.94 15.24
N GLY A 82 -3.43 12.89 16.04
CA GLY A 82 -4.54 12.27 16.77
C GLY A 82 -5.55 11.56 15.87
N PHE A 83 -5.09 10.97 14.76
CA PHE A 83 -5.93 10.33 13.74
C PHE A 83 -6.94 11.32 13.11
N ASN A 84 -6.49 12.54 12.82
CA ASN A 84 -7.25 13.54 12.07
C ASN A 84 -6.52 13.90 10.79
N ASP A 85 -7.30 14.20 9.74
CA ASP A 85 -6.78 14.73 8.48
C ASP A 85 -5.88 15.96 8.68
N THR A 86 -4.82 16.06 7.88
CA THR A 86 -3.91 17.21 7.81
C THR A 86 -4.04 17.90 6.45
N GLU A 87 -3.15 18.86 6.16
CA GLU A 87 -3.05 19.43 4.81
C GLU A 87 -2.59 18.38 3.79
N ASP A 88 -1.59 17.57 4.16
CA ASP A 88 -0.96 16.60 3.28
C ASP A 88 -1.63 15.21 3.32
N VAL A 89 -2.32 14.86 4.41
CA VAL A 89 -2.89 13.52 4.61
C VAL A 89 -4.41 13.56 4.78
N LYS A 90 -5.11 12.70 4.03
CA LYS A 90 -6.54 12.41 4.22
C LYS A 90 -6.76 10.93 4.48
N TYR A 91 -7.48 10.61 5.55
CA TYR A 91 -7.90 9.24 5.81
C TYR A 91 -9.08 8.85 4.93
N LEU A 92 -9.01 7.65 4.33
CA LEU A 92 -10.12 7.11 3.55
C LEU A 92 -10.87 6.02 4.31
N TYR A 93 -10.16 4.94 4.69
CA TYR A 93 -10.76 3.79 5.35
C TYR A 93 -9.69 2.84 5.94
N GLY A 94 -10.18 1.85 6.69
CA GLY A 94 -9.41 0.70 7.17
C GLY A 94 -8.59 0.99 8.42
N LYS A 95 -7.71 0.05 8.78
CA LYS A 95 -6.88 0.19 9.98
C LYS A 95 -5.47 -0.36 9.80
N ALA A 96 -4.52 0.24 10.51
CA ALA A 96 -3.19 -0.33 10.69
C ALA A 96 -3.23 -1.40 11.79
N GLY A 97 -2.81 -2.62 11.46
CA GLY A 97 -2.86 -3.78 12.36
C GLY A 97 -1.49 -4.27 12.79
N GLU A 98 -0.41 -3.80 12.16
CA GLU A 98 0.95 -4.16 12.54
C GLU A 98 1.43 -3.44 13.80
N LYS A 99 2.22 -4.15 14.60
CA LYS A 99 2.94 -3.60 15.76
C LYS A 99 4.38 -3.24 15.38
N GLY A 100 5.07 -2.43 16.18
CA GLY A 100 6.48 -2.07 15.95
C GLY A 100 6.59 -0.88 15.02
N ALA A 101 7.19 -1.04 13.84
CA ALA A 101 7.27 0.04 12.86
C ALA A 101 5.89 0.46 12.30
N THR A 102 4.89 -0.41 12.44
CA THR A 102 3.55 -0.36 11.85
C THR A 102 3.54 -0.36 10.31
N ILE A 103 4.50 0.28 9.66
CA ILE A 103 4.73 0.30 8.22
C ILE A 103 6.15 -0.16 7.96
N TYR A 104 6.30 -1.41 7.50
CA TYR A 104 7.62 -1.98 7.23
C TYR A 104 8.04 -1.65 5.79
N THR A 105 8.88 -0.64 5.67
CA THR A 105 9.38 -0.11 4.39
C THR A 105 10.92 -0.22 4.34
N SER A 106 11.48 0.05 3.17
CA SER A 106 12.93 0.19 3.01
C SER A 106 13.45 1.45 3.71
N GLU A 107 14.72 1.41 4.12
CA GLU A 107 15.45 2.63 4.52
C GLU A 107 16.09 3.34 3.32
N TYR A 108 16.03 2.75 2.12
CA TYR A 108 16.44 3.38 0.87
C TYR A 108 15.23 4.00 0.14
N ASN A 109 15.45 5.12 -0.55
CA ASN A 109 14.46 5.74 -1.43
C ASN A 109 15.17 6.29 -2.67
N TYR A 110 14.77 5.83 -3.85
CA TYR A 110 15.33 6.23 -5.15
C TYR A 110 14.40 7.20 -5.91
N GLY A 111 13.53 7.93 -5.21
CA GLY A 111 12.76 9.04 -5.78
C GLY A 111 11.49 8.64 -6.53
N LEU A 112 10.96 7.43 -6.32
CA LEU A 112 9.74 6.96 -6.99
C LEU A 112 8.55 7.89 -6.73
N PHE A 113 8.29 8.24 -5.47
CA PHE A 113 7.12 9.05 -5.11
C PHE A 113 7.23 10.50 -5.62
N ASP A 114 8.43 11.08 -5.58
CA ASP A 114 8.69 12.40 -6.17
C ASP A 114 8.45 12.39 -7.67
N LYS A 115 8.90 11.34 -8.38
CA LYS A 115 8.61 11.18 -9.81
C LYS A 115 7.13 10.99 -10.09
N VAL A 116 6.41 10.25 -9.23
CA VAL A 116 4.95 10.10 -9.29
C VAL A 116 4.25 11.46 -9.19
N LYS A 117 4.65 12.32 -8.24
CA LYS A 117 4.11 13.68 -8.10
C LYS A 117 4.45 14.55 -9.30
N GLU A 118 5.71 14.54 -9.74
CA GLU A 118 6.20 15.33 -10.88
C GLU A 118 5.39 15.03 -12.16
N LEU A 119 5.16 13.76 -12.45
CA LEU A 119 4.44 13.35 -13.66
C LEU A 119 2.92 13.54 -13.54
N GLY A 120 2.38 13.58 -12.32
CA GLY A 120 0.95 13.80 -12.08
C GLY A 120 0.01 12.73 -12.66
N SER A 121 0.55 11.62 -13.15
CA SER A 121 -0.20 10.54 -13.81
C SER A 121 -0.77 9.55 -12.79
N THR A 122 0.03 9.11 -11.81
CA THR A 122 -0.38 8.10 -10.84
C THR A 122 -1.32 8.68 -9.80
N LYS A 123 -2.51 8.09 -9.67
CA LYS A 123 -3.56 8.53 -8.74
C LYS A 123 -3.66 7.67 -7.49
N ALA A 124 -3.24 6.40 -7.59
CA ALA A 124 -3.08 5.55 -6.43
C ALA A 124 -1.91 4.58 -6.59
N ILE A 125 -1.32 4.22 -5.45
CA ILE A 125 -0.35 3.17 -5.29
C ILE A 125 -0.96 2.11 -4.36
N PHE A 126 -0.91 0.85 -4.77
CA PHE A 126 -1.42 -0.30 -4.01
C PHE A 126 -0.25 -1.19 -3.57
N MET A 127 -0.23 -1.54 -2.28
CA MET A 127 0.82 -2.34 -1.66
C MET A 127 0.27 -3.46 -0.77
N GLY A 128 1.17 -4.39 -0.42
CA GLY A 128 0.93 -5.49 0.50
C GLY A 128 2.01 -5.50 1.57
N HIS A 129 2.71 -6.62 1.73
CA HIS A 129 3.84 -6.82 2.66
C HIS A 129 3.46 -6.88 4.15
N ASP A 130 2.72 -5.90 4.64
CA ASP A 130 2.25 -5.86 6.03
C ASP A 130 0.90 -6.56 6.15
N HIS A 131 0.89 -7.81 6.60
CA HIS A 131 -0.25 -8.71 6.43
C HIS A 131 -1.48 -8.34 7.29
N LEU A 132 -1.31 -7.50 8.31
CA LEU A 132 -2.39 -7.01 9.18
C LEU A 132 -2.86 -5.59 8.83
N ASN A 133 -2.16 -4.89 7.94
CA ASN A 133 -2.57 -3.56 7.50
C ASN A 133 -3.59 -3.67 6.37
N ASN A 134 -4.68 -2.91 6.47
CA ASN A 134 -5.74 -2.89 5.46
C ASN A 134 -6.35 -1.49 5.33
N PHE A 135 -5.52 -0.45 5.30
CA PHE A 135 -5.96 0.93 5.29
C PHE A 135 -5.52 1.72 4.07
N SER A 136 -6.15 2.87 3.88
CA SER A 136 -5.90 3.76 2.75
C SER A 136 -5.87 5.20 3.21
N LEU A 137 -4.84 5.93 2.77
CA LEU A 137 -4.64 7.36 2.98
C LEU A 137 -4.42 8.04 1.63
N ILE A 138 -4.84 9.28 1.48
CA ILE A 138 -4.32 10.16 0.43
C ILE A 138 -3.16 10.92 1.03
N TYR A 139 -1.98 10.83 0.45
CA TYR A 139 -0.80 11.59 0.82
C TYR A 139 -0.37 12.48 -0.35
N GLN A 140 -0.31 13.79 -0.14
CA GLN A 140 0.09 14.78 -1.15
C GLN A 140 -0.61 14.57 -2.52
N GLY A 141 -1.91 14.26 -2.48
CA GLY A 141 -2.74 14.06 -3.66
C GLY A 141 -2.68 12.67 -4.32
N VAL A 142 -1.93 11.71 -3.75
CA VAL A 142 -1.85 10.32 -4.24
C VAL A 142 -2.41 9.37 -3.19
N GLN A 143 -3.34 8.50 -3.57
CA GLN A 143 -3.87 7.47 -2.67
C GLN A 143 -2.84 6.35 -2.45
N LEU A 144 -2.48 6.07 -1.21
CA LEU A 144 -1.63 4.96 -0.80
C LEU A 144 -2.50 3.93 -0.07
N SER A 145 -2.60 2.72 -0.61
CA SER A 145 -3.55 1.72 -0.11
C SER A 145 -2.90 0.37 0.14
N TYR A 146 -3.08 -0.14 1.36
CA TYR A 146 -2.95 -1.57 1.63
C TYR A 146 -4.20 -2.31 1.17
N GLY A 147 -4.00 -3.51 0.60
CA GLY A 147 -5.06 -4.49 0.44
C GLY A 147 -5.20 -5.39 1.66
N TYR A 148 -6.27 -6.18 1.70
CA TYR A 148 -6.31 -7.34 2.60
C TYR A 148 -5.23 -8.37 2.23
N SER A 149 -4.81 -9.15 3.22
CA SER A 149 -3.97 -10.33 3.02
C SER A 149 -4.82 -11.58 2.89
N ILE A 150 -4.22 -12.66 2.40
CA ILE A 150 -4.83 -14.01 2.39
C ILE A 150 -3.95 -15.00 3.15
N ASP A 151 -3.20 -14.48 4.13
CA ASP A 151 -2.10 -15.20 4.76
C ASP A 151 -2.56 -16.15 5.88
N TYR A 152 -1.82 -17.25 5.99
CA TYR A 152 -1.99 -18.31 6.99
C TYR A 152 -0.70 -18.61 7.76
N LEU A 153 0.44 -18.04 7.34
CA LEU A 153 1.77 -18.52 7.74
C LEU A 153 2.71 -17.44 8.28
N ALA A 154 2.56 -16.16 7.91
CA ALA A 154 3.55 -15.15 8.27
C ALA A 154 3.62 -14.89 9.78
N TYR A 155 2.48 -14.99 10.48
CA TYR A 155 2.45 -14.87 11.95
C TYR A 155 1.85 -16.11 12.62
N SER A 156 2.42 -16.49 13.77
CA SER A 156 1.96 -17.65 14.52
C SER A 156 0.48 -17.52 14.89
N GLY A 157 -0.35 -18.47 14.45
CA GLY A 157 -1.79 -18.44 14.73
C GLY A 157 -2.58 -17.41 13.94
N ILE A 158 -2.00 -16.73 12.94
CA ILE A 158 -2.73 -15.81 12.04
C ILE A 158 -3.89 -16.52 11.33
N SER A 159 -3.78 -17.84 11.17
CA SER A 159 -4.82 -18.70 10.61
C SER A 159 -6.15 -18.68 11.40
N LYS A 160 -6.18 -18.15 12.63
CA LYS A 160 -7.36 -18.03 13.48
C LYS A 160 -8.07 -16.68 13.40
N TYR A 161 -7.55 -15.74 12.62
CA TYR A 161 -8.08 -14.37 12.50
C TYR A 161 -8.60 -14.12 11.09
N GLY A 162 -9.77 -13.47 10.99
CA GLY A 162 -10.44 -13.18 9.73
C GLY A 162 -10.46 -11.70 9.32
N THR A 163 -10.11 -10.77 10.21
CA THR A 163 -10.19 -9.32 9.96
C THR A 163 -9.34 -8.85 8.79
N GLN A 164 -8.22 -9.51 8.56
CA GLN A 164 -7.25 -9.26 7.51
C GLN A 164 -7.54 -10.02 6.21
N ARG A 165 -8.52 -10.93 6.17
CA ARG A 165 -8.77 -11.83 5.02
C ARG A 165 -9.72 -11.26 3.98
N GLY A 166 -9.25 -11.09 2.76
CA GLY A 166 -10.10 -10.62 1.67
C GLY A 166 -9.33 -10.08 0.48
N CYS A 167 -9.93 -9.13 -0.22
CA CYS A 167 -9.28 -8.41 -1.31
C CYS A 167 -9.66 -6.92 -1.32
N ASN A 168 -8.98 -6.15 -2.16
CA ASN A 168 -9.39 -4.80 -2.52
C ASN A 168 -9.98 -4.83 -3.94
N ILE A 169 -11.19 -4.29 -4.11
CA ILE A 169 -11.84 -4.15 -5.40
C ILE A 169 -11.53 -2.76 -5.95
N ILE A 170 -10.92 -2.73 -7.12
CA ILE A 170 -10.57 -1.49 -7.82
C ILE A 170 -11.45 -1.39 -9.06
N THR A 171 -12.37 -0.44 -9.08
CA THR A 171 -13.28 -0.20 -10.22
C THR A 171 -12.79 1.01 -11.01
N CYS A 172 -12.22 0.76 -12.19
CA CYS A 172 -11.76 1.83 -13.08
C CYS A 172 -12.88 2.31 -13.99
N LYS A 173 -13.04 3.64 -14.14
CA LYS A 173 -14.04 4.28 -15.00
C LYS A 173 -13.41 4.72 -16.32
N ASN A 174 -14.26 4.93 -17.33
CA ASN A 174 -13.81 5.30 -18.68
C ASN A 174 -13.12 6.67 -18.75
N ASP A 175 -13.37 7.55 -17.77
CA ASP A 175 -12.75 8.87 -17.66
C ASP A 175 -11.37 8.86 -16.96
N GLY A 176 -10.89 7.69 -16.52
CA GLY A 176 -9.61 7.55 -15.80
C GLY A 176 -9.70 7.83 -14.30
N THR A 177 -10.91 7.98 -13.76
CA THR A 177 -11.14 7.91 -12.31
C THR A 177 -11.35 6.47 -11.87
N PHE A 178 -11.24 6.21 -10.57
CA PHE A 178 -11.41 4.89 -9.99
C PHE A 178 -12.06 4.98 -8.61
N ASP A 179 -12.72 3.91 -8.20
CA ASP A 179 -13.19 3.72 -6.83
C ASP A 179 -12.51 2.48 -6.23
N THR A 180 -12.33 2.45 -4.92
CA THR A 180 -11.74 1.32 -4.18
C THR A 180 -12.61 0.92 -3.02
N SER A 181 -12.77 -0.40 -2.80
CA SER A 181 -13.45 -0.93 -1.62
C SER A 181 -12.80 -2.21 -1.12
N LEU A 182 -12.65 -2.31 0.19
CA LEU A 182 -12.20 -3.53 0.85
C LEU A 182 -13.33 -4.54 0.95
N GLU A 183 -13.03 -5.78 0.59
CA GLU A 183 -13.98 -6.88 0.59
C GLU A 183 -13.46 -8.04 1.42
N ASN A 184 -14.02 -8.18 2.63
CA ASN A 184 -13.63 -9.24 3.55
C ASN A 184 -14.30 -10.57 3.16
N TYR A 185 -13.51 -11.65 3.10
CA TYR A 185 -13.97 -12.98 2.68
C TYR A 185 -15.12 -13.54 3.53
N TYR A 186 -15.19 -13.16 4.81
CA TYR A 186 -16.19 -13.68 5.75
C TYR A 186 -17.57 -13.06 5.61
N GLN A 187 -17.75 -12.01 4.80
CA GLN A 187 -19.07 -11.44 4.53
C GLN A 187 -20.04 -12.47 3.94
N ASP A 188 -21.31 -12.39 4.33
CA ASP A 188 -22.37 -13.36 3.96
C ASP A 188 -22.62 -13.47 2.45
N LYS A 189 -22.30 -12.41 1.70
CA LYS A 189 -22.48 -12.39 0.23
C LYS A 189 -21.54 -13.35 -0.51
N TYR A 190 -20.46 -13.82 0.14
CA TYR A 190 -19.51 -14.74 -0.46
C TYR A 190 -19.87 -16.20 -0.15
N GLN A 191 -20.28 -16.91 -1.19
CA GLN A 191 -20.55 -18.34 -1.16
C GLN A 191 -19.27 -19.13 -1.49
N THR A 192 -19.04 -20.22 -0.77
CA THR A 192 -17.81 -21.00 -0.84
C THR A 192 -18.14 -22.46 -1.12
N GLN A 193 -17.27 -23.14 -1.88
CA GLN A 193 -17.44 -24.58 -2.12
C GLN A 193 -17.26 -25.39 -0.83
N ASN A 194 -16.35 -24.94 0.03
CA ASN A 194 -16.07 -25.55 1.33
C ASN A 194 -16.63 -24.68 2.46
N THR A 195 -16.86 -25.28 3.63
CA THR A 195 -17.20 -24.53 4.85
C THR A 195 -16.10 -23.51 5.15
N LYS A 196 -16.48 -22.25 5.40
CA LYS A 196 -15.56 -21.21 5.88
C LYS A 196 -14.92 -21.65 7.20
N GLU A 197 -13.65 -21.33 7.38
CA GLU A 197 -12.94 -21.65 8.61
C GLU A 197 -13.53 -20.90 9.81
N ASP A 198 -13.48 -21.52 10.97
CA ASP A 198 -13.84 -20.87 12.24
C ASP A 198 -12.70 -19.94 12.66
N VAL A 199 -12.95 -18.63 12.57
CA VAL A 199 -12.00 -17.57 12.88
C VAL A 199 -12.65 -16.51 13.76
N THR A 200 -11.85 -15.80 14.55
CA THR A 200 -12.31 -14.57 15.18
C THR A 200 -12.23 -13.39 14.22
N MET A 201 -13.17 -12.45 14.36
CA MET A 201 -13.14 -11.13 13.73
C MET A 201 -12.55 -10.05 14.65
N ASP A 202 -11.78 -10.45 15.66
CA ASP A 202 -10.95 -9.55 16.45
C ASP A 202 -9.67 -9.17 15.70
N ASN A 203 -9.00 -8.12 16.16
CA ASN A 203 -7.67 -7.76 15.67
C ASN A 203 -6.63 -8.79 16.16
N TYR A 204 -5.63 -9.09 15.33
CA TYR A 204 -4.53 -9.99 15.70
C TYR A 204 -3.72 -9.44 16.89
N TYR A 205 -3.45 -8.13 16.88
CA TYR A 205 -2.90 -7.40 18.02
C TYR A 205 -3.94 -6.44 18.58
N THR A 206 -3.96 -6.26 19.91
CA THR A 206 -4.77 -5.22 20.54
C THR A 206 -4.18 -3.84 20.28
N ASP A 207 -5.01 -2.80 20.37
CA ASP A 207 -4.55 -1.41 20.18
C ASP A 207 -3.47 -1.02 21.20
N GLU A 208 -3.57 -1.52 22.43
CA GLU A 208 -2.55 -1.35 23.46
C GLU A 208 -1.23 -2.04 23.08
N GLN A 209 -1.27 -3.23 22.47
CA GLN A 209 -0.07 -3.92 22.00
C GLN A 209 0.59 -3.17 20.84
N ILE A 210 -0.21 -2.66 19.89
CA ILE A 210 0.27 -1.86 18.77
C ILE A 210 0.92 -0.58 19.29
N GLN A 211 0.25 0.15 20.17
CA GLN A 211 0.75 1.40 20.75
C GLN A 211 2.08 1.19 21.49
N LYS A 212 2.14 0.23 22.43
CA LYS A 212 3.36 -0.05 23.19
C LYS A 212 4.54 -0.45 22.31
N ALA A 213 4.28 -1.23 21.25
CA ALA A 213 5.32 -1.67 20.34
C ALA A 213 5.83 -0.53 19.46
N ASP A 214 4.95 0.37 19.02
CA ASP A 214 5.35 1.57 18.28
C ASP A 214 6.16 2.53 19.16
N GLU A 215 5.71 2.85 20.37
CA GLU A 215 6.46 3.71 21.30
C GLU A 215 7.90 3.19 21.50
N LYS A 216 8.03 1.87 21.73
CA LYS A 216 9.33 1.21 21.83
C LYS A 216 10.15 1.33 20.54
N TYR A 217 9.53 1.14 19.38
CA TYR A 217 10.21 1.25 18.08
C TYR A 217 10.74 2.67 17.84
N GLN A 218 9.95 3.69 18.13
CA GLN A 218 10.36 5.08 17.99
C GLN A 218 11.53 5.42 18.93
N GLU A 219 11.48 4.96 20.19
CA GLU A 219 12.59 5.12 21.14
C GLU A 219 13.90 4.45 20.67
N GLU A 220 13.82 3.29 20.01
CA GLU A 220 14.97 2.59 19.46
C GLU A 220 15.53 3.29 18.21
N ARG A 221 14.67 3.85 17.36
CA ARG A 221 15.11 4.67 16.20
C ARG A 221 15.80 5.94 16.64
N ALA A 222 15.29 6.64 17.66
CA ALA A 222 15.85 7.90 18.13
C ALA A 222 17.28 7.77 18.71
N LYS A 223 17.74 6.55 19.01
CA LYS A 223 19.09 6.26 19.54
C LYS A 223 20.13 5.96 18.44
N LYS A 224 19.71 5.83 17.18
CA LYS A 224 20.59 5.54 16.03
C LYS A 224 20.95 6.83 15.29
#